data_AF-A0A3B5AWE1-F1
#
_entry.id   AF-A0A3B5AWE1-F1
#
_cell.length_a   1.000
_cell.length_b   1.000
_cell.length_c   1.000
_cell.angle_alpha   90.00
_cell.angle_beta   90.00
_cell.angle_gamma   90.00
#
_symmetry.space_group_name_H-M   'P 1'
#
loop_
_entity.id
_entity.type
_entity.pdbx_description
1 polymer ?
#
loop_
_entity_poly.entity_id
_entity_poly.type
_entity_poly.pdbx_seq_one_letter_code
_entity_poly.pdbx_strand_id
1 'polypeptide(L)'
;MAVILWMMSLSLLMHGCLCSPGLITGGCLRWTPSGQEVCCEACHPGHRLVKKCGLDPKELCTPCESGKFILNPKAERCTLCTQCIDAQVLVKNCTATSDTMCGCRKGLICGDADCNFCVEPCGKGQEPSGRSCKACPHGTFNDKMNSKCKPWSTKCPKPNQKIEVEGDAFNDIKCGNASIPTVIHSKKPDDTEQAWPMVLSAVTSVVLMAFSIIVIIIAAMKILKKRKKVDKPIKKTPVIRTPTDDPRTLIAIECSFHEAQQEQGSSSESLNSKDSSEQLIA
;
A
#
# COMPACT_ATOMS: atom_id res chain seq x y z
N MET A 1 35.04 44.91 -9.15
CA MET A 1 35.89 44.08 -10.03
C MET A 1 35.82 42.60 -9.69
N ALA A 2 36.44 42.12 -8.60
CA ALA A 2 36.49 40.68 -8.28
C ALA A 2 35.12 39.96 -8.20
N VAL A 3 34.12 40.56 -7.55
CA VAL A 3 32.76 39.99 -7.44
C VAL A 3 32.10 39.81 -8.80
N ILE A 4 32.32 40.73 -9.75
CA ILE A 4 31.74 40.66 -11.10
C ILE A 4 32.36 39.49 -11.87
N LEU A 5 33.68 39.29 -11.76
CA LEU A 5 34.36 38.14 -12.36
C LEU A 5 33.86 36.80 -11.80
N TRP A 6 33.57 36.73 -10.49
CA TRP A 6 32.96 35.56 -9.86
C TRP A 6 31.52 35.30 -10.34
N MET A 7 30.69 36.34 -10.46
CA MET A 7 29.33 36.17 -10.98
C MET A 7 29.33 35.75 -12.46
N MET A 8 30.28 36.23 -13.26
CA MET A 8 30.43 35.82 -14.66
C MET A 8 30.96 34.38 -14.79
N SER A 9 31.90 33.94 -13.94
CA SER A 9 32.35 32.53 -13.96
C SER A 9 31.26 31.56 -13.47
N LEU A 10 30.47 31.96 -12.47
CA LEU A 10 29.32 31.18 -12.01
C LEU A 10 28.22 31.11 -13.09
N SER A 11 28.00 32.20 -13.83
CA SER A 11 27.06 32.25 -14.96
C SER A 11 27.52 31.38 -16.15
N LEU A 12 28.83 31.30 -16.40
CA LEU A 12 29.42 30.42 -17.43
C LEU A 12 29.30 28.93 -17.04
N LEU A 13 29.47 28.59 -15.76
CA LEU A 13 29.26 27.23 -15.25
C LEU A 13 27.78 26.79 -15.38
N MET A 14 26.83 27.70 -15.21
CA MET A 14 25.40 27.41 -15.34
C MET A 14 24.86 27.34 -16.78
N HIS A 15 25.63 27.77 -17.78
CA HIS A 15 25.29 27.54 -19.20
C HIS A 15 25.89 26.23 -19.75
N GLY A 16 26.65 25.50 -18.95
CA GLY A 16 27.39 24.29 -19.32
C GLY A 16 26.58 23.00 -19.43
N CYS A 17 25.25 23.03 -19.56
CA CYS A 17 24.48 21.84 -19.95
C CYS A 17 23.09 22.16 -20.54
N LEU A 18 23.02 22.88 -21.66
CA LEU A 18 21.87 22.80 -22.56
C LEU A 18 21.92 21.52 -23.42
N CYS A 19 22.11 20.38 -22.77
CA CYS A 19 21.63 19.12 -23.31
C CYS A 19 20.12 19.10 -23.12
N SER A 20 19.38 19.61 -24.10
CA SER A 20 17.98 19.23 -24.28
C SER A 20 17.89 17.70 -24.21
N PRO A 21 17.04 17.10 -23.36
CA PRO A 21 16.76 15.65 -23.37
C PRO A 21 15.87 15.31 -24.58
N GLY A 22 16.33 15.71 -25.76
CA GLY A 22 15.55 15.91 -26.98
C GLY A 22 16.44 15.84 -28.22
N LEU A 23 17.39 14.92 -28.24
CA LEU A 23 17.99 14.43 -29.47
C LEU A 23 17.81 12.92 -29.52
N ILE A 24 16.80 12.47 -30.27
CA ILE A 24 16.55 11.05 -30.53
C ILE A 24 17.70 10.52 -31.37
N THR A 25 18.62 9.78 -30.74
CA THR A 25 19.57 8.90 -31.44
C THR A 25 18.81 7.68 -31.96
N GLY A 26 17.99 7.91 -32.99
CA GLY A 26 17.13 6.92 -33.62
C GLY A 26 17.79 6.24 -34.82
N GLY A 27 17.20 5.12 -35.22
CA GLY A 27 17.64 4.33 -36.37
C GLY A 27 17.96 2.89 -36.02
N CYS A 28 18.83 2.27 -36.81
CA CYS A 28 19.46 1.00 -36.46
C CYS A 28 20.39 1.17 -35.26
N LEU A 29 20.19 0.35 -34.24
CA LEU A 29 21.14 0.12 -33.15
C LEU A 29 22.32 -0.75 -33.63
N ARG A 30 22.05 -1.70 -34.53
CA ARG A 30 23.06 -2.59 -35.14
C ARG A 30 22.75 -2.81 -36.61
N TRP A 31 23.78 -2.79 -37.44
CA TRP A 31 23.72 -3.01 -38.89
C TRP A 31 25.00 -3.66 -39.41
N THR A 32 24.93 -4.24 -40.60
CA THR A 32 26.07 -4.84 -41.32
C THR A 32 26.22 -4.24 -42.74
N PRO A 33 27.44 -4.09 -43.28
CA PRO A 33 27.63 -3.62 -44.65
C PRO A 33 27.07 -4.60 -45.69
N SER A 34 26.52 -4.08 -46.79
CA SER A 34 26.00 -4.86 -47.92
C SER A 34 26.25 -4.13 -49.24
N GLY A 35 27.45 -4.33 -49.81
CA GLY A 35 27.89 -3.61 -51.00
C GLY A 35 28.04 -2.11 -50.72
N GLN A 36 27.19 -1.28 -51.35
CA GLN A 36 27.12 0.17 -51.13
C GLN A 36 26.05 0.58 -50.10
N GLU A 37 25.18 -0.33 -49.67
CA GLU A 37 24.19 -0.10 -48.61
C GLU A 37 24.67 -0.69 -47.27
N VAL A 38 23.95 -0.37 -46.19
CA VAL A 38 23.99 -1.10 -44.92
C VAL A 38 22.65 -1.80 -44.68
N CYS A 39 22.67 -2.98 -44.07
CA CYS A 39 21.48 -3.74 -43.67
C CYS A 39 21.28 -3.70 -42.17
N CYS A 40 20.09 -3.31 -41.73
CA CYS A 40 19.71 -3.25 -40.33
C CYS A 40 19.56 -4.65 -39.71
N GLU A 41 20.20 -4.87 -38.57
CA GLU A 41 20.09 -6.10 -37.78
C GLU A 41 19.25 -5.91 -36.53
N ALA A 42 19.18 -4.70 -35.99
CA ALA A 42 18.31 -4.33 -34.88
C ALA A 42 18.07 -2.81 -34.90
N CYS A 43 16.81 -2.39 -34.80
CA CYS A 43 16.43 -1.01 -34.48
C CYS A 43 16.69 -0.71 -33.00
N HIS A 44 16.78 0.59 -32.66
CA HIS A 44 16.74 1.03 -31.26
C HIS A 44 15.41 0.60 -30.58
N PRO A 45 15.40 0.35 -29.25
CA PRO A 45 14.18 0.04 -28.52
C PRO A 45 13.13 1.14 -28.72
N GLY A 46 11.90 0.76 -29.05
CA GLY A 46 10.83 1.71 -29.38
C GLY A 46 10.83 2.22 -30.83
N HIS A 47 11.70 1.69 -31.69
CA HIS A 47 11.72 1.97 -33.12
C HIS A 47 11.33 0.71 -33.93
N ARG A 48 10.51 0.91 -34.96
CA ARG A 48 10.17 -0.11 -35.96
C ARG A 48 11.10 -0.03 -37.15
N LEU A 49 11.31 -1.17 -37.81
CA LEU A 49 12.01 -1.25 -39.08
C LEU A 49 11.14 -0.62 -40.19
N VAL A 50 11.74 0.19 -41.06
CA VAL A 50 11.10 0.80 -42.23
C VAL A 50 11.56 0.13 -43.51
N LYS A 51 12.87 -0.08 -43.65
CA LYS A 51 13.50 -0.81 -44.77
C LYS A 51 14.65 -1.65 -44.22
N LYS A 52 14.81 -2.87 -44.71
CA LYS A 52 15.86 -3.78 -44.22
C LYS A 52 17.28 -3.28 -44.53
N CYS A 53 17.51 -2.67 -45.68
CA CYS A 53 18.81 -2.15 -46.09
C CYS A 53 18.68 -0.80 -46.80
N GLY A 54 19.70 0.05 -46.76
CA GLY A 54 19.72 1.38 -47.38
C GLY A 54 21.02 2.13 -47.13
N LEU A 55 21.12 3.38 -47.57
CA LEU A 55 22.36 4.16 -47.49
C LEU A 55 22.64 4.68 -46.07
N ASP A 56 21.65 5.25 -45.38
CA ASP A 56 21.80 5.73 -43.99
C ASP A 56 21.12 4.77 -43.00
N PRO A 57 21.85 4.15 -42.04
CA PRO A 57 21.26 3.31 -40.99
C PRO A 57 20.27 4.07 -40.08
N LYS A 58 20.28 5.41 -40.06
CA LYS A 58 19.31 6.21 -39.29
C LYS A 58 17.91 6.17 -39.87
N GLU A 59 17.78 6.17 -41.20
CA GLU A 59 16.48 6.19 -41.89
C GLU A 59 15.81 4.82 -41.92
N LEU A 60 16.58 3.74 -41.71
CA LEU A 60 16.07 2.36 -41.74
C LEU A 60 15.11 2.03 -40.59
N CYS A 61 15.09 2.81 -39.50
CA CYS A 61 14.14 2.62 -38.40
C CYS A 61 13.55 3.94 -37.89
N THR A 62 12.25 3.96 -37.62
CA THR A 62 11.52 5.13 -37.10
C THR A 62 10.88 4.83 -35.75
N PRO A 63 10.75 5.81 -34.84
CA PRO A 63 10.12 5.60 -33.54
C PRO A 63 8.64 5.20 -33.69
N CYS A 64 8.11 4.46 -32.73
CA CYS A 64 6.69 4.18 -32.63
C CYS A 64 5.90 5.46 -32.33
N GLU A 65 4.72 5.57 -32.94
CA GLU A 65 3.72 6.60 -32.61
C GLU A 65 3.21 6.42 -31.18
N SER A 66 2.74 7.50 -30.55
CA SER A 66 2.08 7.46 -29.25
C SER A 66 0.92 6.46 -29.21
N GLY A 67 0.81 5.69 -28.13
CA GLY A 67 -0.18 4.61 -28.03
C GLY A 67 0.20 3.32 -28.77
N LYS A 68 1.47 3.18 -29.18
CA LYS A 68 2.02 1.94 -29.72
C LYS A 68 3.36 1.58 -29.07
N PHE A 69 3.66 0.28 -29.00
CA PHE A 69 4.91 -0.27 -28.47
C PHE A 69 5.55 -1.28 -29.44
N ILE A 70 6.82 -1.61 -29.25
CA ILE A 70 7.50 -2.66 -30.00
C ILE A 70 8.57 -3.37 -29.16
N LEU A 71 8.53 -4.70 -29.14
CA LEU A 71 9.49 -5.55 -28.41
C LEU A 71 10.52 -6.21 -29.33
N ASN A 72 10.14 -6.54 -30.57
CA ASN A 72 11.03 -7.15 -31.54
C ASN A 72 11.78 -6.06 -32.33
N PRO A 73 13.12 -5.96 -32.22
CA PRO A 73 13.91 -4.92 -32.87
C PRO A 73 14.01 -5.05 -34.40
N LYS A 74 13.42 -6.09 -35.00
CA LYS A 74 13.30 -6.26 -36.47
C LYS A 74 11.86 -6.13 -36.99
N ALA A 75 10.87 -5.86 -36.13
CA ALA A 75 9.49 -5.78 -36.56
C ALA A 75 9.21 -4.46 -37.31
N GLU A 76 8.45 -4.54 -38.40
CA GLU A 76 8.17 -3.42 -39.30
C GLU A 76 7.01 -2.53 -38.83
N ARG A 77 6.24 -3.02 -37.85
CA ARG A 77 5.04 -2.38 -37.30
C ARG A 77 5.09 -2.43 -35.77
N CYS A 78 4.73 -1.31 -35.14
CA CYS A 78 4.48 -1.27 -33.70
C CYS A 78 3.08 -1.80 -33.39
N THR A 79 2.95 -2.49 -32.25
CA THR A 79 1.68 -3.01 -31.73
C THR A 79 0.93 -1.90 -31.01
N LEU A 80 -0.40 -1.84 -31.14
CA LEU A 80 -1.23 -0.94 -30.32
C LEU A 80 -1.12 -1.34 -28.85
N CYS A 81 -1.05 -0.34 -27.96
CA CYS A 81 -1.06 -0.61 -26.53
C CYS A 81 -2.38 -1.22 -26.08
N THR A 82 -2.31 -2.21 -25.19
CA THR A 82 -3.46 -2.82 -24.51
C THR A 82 -4.23 -1.77 -23.71
N GLN A 83 -5.56 -1.86 -23.71
CA GLN A 83 -6.42 -1.02 -22.87
C GLN A 83 -6.97 -1.85 -21.71
N CYS A 84 -6.88 -1.32 -20.50
CA CYS A 84 -7.44 -1.99 -19.32
C CYS A 84 -8.95 -1.77 -19.28
N ILE A 85 -9.73 -2.85 -19.43
CA ILE A 85 -11.19 -2.82 -19.54
C ILE A 85 -11.89 -3.54 -18.37
N ASP A 86 -13.21 -3.34 -18.26
CA ASP A 86 -14.10 -3.97 -17.28
C ASP A 86 -13.65 -3.76 -15.82
N ALA A 87 -13.18 -4.84 -15.17
CA ALA A 87 -12.75 -4.85 -13.78
C ALA A 87 -11.23 -4.66 -13.61
N GLN A 88 -10.51 -4.42 -14.71
CA GLN A 88 -9.09 -4.09 -14.68
C GLN A 88 -8.87 -2.61 -14.35
N VAL A 89 -7.66 -2.30 -13.90
CA VAL A 89 -7.15 -0.96 -13.64
C VAL A 89 -5.76 -0.83 -14.26
N LEU A 90 -5.42 0.39 -14.69
CA LEU A 90 -4.09 0.72 -15.18
C LEU A 90 -3.06 0.63 -14.04
N VAL A 91 -2.10 -0.28 -14.17
CA VAL A 91 -0.97 -0.42 -13.23
C VAL A 91 0.28 0.29 -13.77
N LYS A 92 0.54 0.18 -15.08
CA LYS A 92 1.64 0.87 -15.74
C LYS A 92 1.21 1.40 -17.11
N ASN A 93 1.51 2.67 -17.38
CA ASN A 93 1.34 3.25 -18.71
C ASN A 93 2.19 2.53 -19.75
N CYS A 94 1.64 2.39 -20.96
CA CYS A 94 2.38 1.98 -22.13
C CYS A 94 3.52 2.96 -22.47
N THR A 95 4.56 2.46 -23.10
CA THR A 95 5.66 3.23 -23.68
C THR A 95 5.99 2.65 -25.06
N ALA A 96 6.83 3.31 -25.86
CA ALA A 96 7.31 2.73 -27.12
C ALA A 96 8.02 1.36 -26.93
N THR A 97 8.52 1.06 -25.72
CA THR A 97 9.30 -0.15 -25.40
C THR A 97 8.58 -1.19 -24.55
N SER A 98 7.40 -0.89 -24.01
CA SER A 98 6.61 -1.85 -23.20
C SER A 98 5.14 -1.55 -23.29
N ASP A 99 4.32 -2.60 -23.41
CA ASP A 99 2.87 -2.48 -23.39
C ASP A 99 2.34 -1.89 -22.06
N THR A 100 1.08 -1.45 -22.07
CA THR A 100 0.29 -1.21 -20.88
C THR A 100 0.32 -2.43 -19.98
N MET A 101 0.53 -2.23 -18.67
CA MET A 101 0.29 -3.29 -17.68
C MET A 101 -1.03 -3.02 -16.97
N CYS A 102 -1.94 -3.97 -17.08
CA CYS A 102 -3.22 -3.98 -16.38
C CYS A 102 -3.12 -4.84 -15.13
N GLY A 103 -3.93 -4.52 -14.12
CA GLY A 103 -4.12 -5.31 -12.92
C GLY A 103 -5.58 -5.31 -12.52
N CYS A 104 -5.97 -6.08 -11.51
CA CYS A 104 -7.37 -6.14 -11.09
C CYS A 104 -7.72 -5.09 -10.04
N ARG A 105 -8.95 -4.56 -10.12
CA ARG A 105 -9.48 -3.68 -9.07
C ARG A 105 -9.50 -4.39 -7.71
N LYS A 106 -9.43 -3.61 -6.63
CA LYS A 106 -9.39 -4.13 -5.24
C LYS A 106 -10.52 -5.15 -4.99
N GLY A 107 -10.15 -6.31 -4.46
CA GLY A 107 -11.04 -7.43 -4.16
C GLY A 107 -11.04 -8.55 -5.20
N LEU A 108 -10.50 -8.31 -6.40
CA LEU A 108 -10.32 -9.33 -7.44
C LEU A 108 -8.84 -9.69 -7.60
N ILE A 109 -8.58 -10.81 -8.27
CA ILE A 109 -7.24 -11.31 -8.61
C ILE A 109 -7.12 -11.58 -10.12
N CYS A 110 -5.90 -11.58 -10.65
CA CYS A 110 -5.62 -11.97 -12.02
C CYS A 110 -5.97 -13.46 -12.24
N GLY A 111 -6.72 -13.75 -13.31
CA GLY A 111 -7.08 -15.13 -13.67
C GLY A 111 -5.99 -15.86 -14.48
N ASP A 112 -5.01 -15.14 -15.00
CA ASP A 112 -3.82 -15.64 -15.69
C ASP A 112 -2.57 -14.80 -15.34
N ALA A 113 -1.42 -15.16 -15.89
CA ALA A 113 -0.13 -14.51 -15.58
C ALA A 113 -0.03 -13.07 -16.11
N ASP A 114 -0.65 -12.80 -17.27
CA ASP A 114 -0.64 -11.48 -17.93
C ASP A 114 -1.78 -10.55 -17.43
N CYS A 115 -2.65 -11.07 -16.57
CA CYS A 115 -3.83 -10.38 -16.03
C CYS A 115 -4.87 -9.95 -17.09
N ASN A 116 -5.05 -10.76 -18.15
CA ASN A 116 -6.00 -10.48 -19.24
C ASN A 116 -7.46 -10.48 -18.77
N PHE A 117 -7.76 -11.07 -17.61
CA PHE A 117 -9.07 -11.04 -16.98
C PHE A 117 -8.97 -11.17 -15.47
N CYS A 118 -9.97 -10.62 -14.78
CA CYS A 118 -10.08 -10.65 -13.33
C CYS A 118 -11.11 -11.67 -12.87
N VAL A 119 -10.81 -12.37 -11.78
CA VAL A 119 -11.71 -13.33 -11.13
C VAL A 119 -11.83 -13.03 -9.64
N GLU A 120 -12.91 -13.50 -9.02
CA GLU A 120 -13.04 -13.48 -7.57
C GLU A 120 -12.09 -14.53 -6.96
N PRO A 121 -11.37 -14.20 -5.87
CA PRO A 121 -10.48 -15.16 -5.22
C PRO A 121 -11.29 -16.26 -4.51
N CYS A 122 -11.01 -17.52 -4.82
CA CYS A 122 -11.75 -18.63 -4.22
C CYS A 122 -11.55 -18.72 -2.71
N GLY A 123 -12.64 -19.01 -1.99
CA GLY A 123 -12.62 -19.18 -0.54
C GLY A 123 -11.96 -20.47 -0.09
N LYS A 124 -11.91 -20.67 1.23
CA LYS A 124 -11.73 -22.01 1.80
C LYS A 124 -12.92 -22.89 1.38
N GLY A 125 -12.73 -24.21 1.29
CA GLY A 125 -13.78 -25.10 0.80
C GLY A 125 -13.99 -25.08 -0.72
N GLN A 126 -13.19 -24.32 -1.45
CA GLN A 126 -13.30 -24.14 -2.90
C GLN A 126 -11.93 -24.20 -3.58
N GLU A 127 -11.93 -24.45 -4.89
CA GLU A 127 -10.75 -24.31 -5.74
C GLU A 127 -11.06 -23.61 -7.08
N PRO A 128 -10.05 -23.00 -7.73
CA PRO A 128 -10.19 -22.44 -9.06
C PRO A 128 -10.60 -23.48 -10.11
N SER A 129 -11.58 -23.12 -10.94
CA SER A 129 -12.14 -23.93 -12.02
C SER A 129 -12.39 -23.06 -13.25
N GLY A 130 -11.33 -22.74 -13.99
CA GLY A 130 -11.39 -21.79 -15.10
C GLY A 130 -11.57 -20.36 -14.57
N ARG A 131 -12.71 -19.72 -14.88
CA ARG A 131 -13.03 -18.34 -14.46
C ARG A 131 -13.84 -18.25 -13.17
N SER A 132 -14.21 -19.37 -12.56
CA SER A 132 -15.05 -19.44 -11.36
C SER A 132 -14.45 -20.38 -10.32
N CYS A 133 -15.03 -20.37 -9.12
CA CYS A 133 -14.68 -21.27 -8.04
C CYS A 133 -15.67 -22.43 -7.97
N LYS A 134 -15.17 -23.65 -7.75
CA LYS A 134 -16.00 -24.82 -7.43
C LYS A 134 -15.73 -25.30 -6.02
N ALA A 135 -16.74 -25.87 -5.36
CA ALA A 135 -16.55 -26.51 -4.05
C ALA A 135 -15.57 -27.69 -4.16
N CYS A 136 -14.83 -27.97 -3.08
CA CYS A 136 -14.00 -29.17 -3.03
C CYS A 136 -14.86 -30.43 -3.14
N PRO A 137 -14.52 -31.38 -4.04
CA PRO A 137 -15.22 -32.67 -4.10
C PRO A 137 -14.99 -33.47 -2.81
N HIS A 138 -15.93 -34.37 -2.50
CA HIS A 138 -15.82 -35.27 -1.35
C HIS A 138 -14.50 -36.06 -1.38
N GLY A 139 -13.88 -36.27 -0.21
CA GLY A 139 -12.52 -36.82 -0.13
C GLY A 139 -11.41 -35.76 -0.25
N THR A 140 -11.75 -34.48 -0.42
CA THR A 140 -10.77 -33.38 -0.54
C THR A 140 -11.16 -32.14 0.26
N PHE A 141 -10.16 -31.35 0.63
CA PHE A 141 -10.32 -30.08 1.36
C PHE A 141 -9.42 -28.97 0.81
N ASN A 142 -9.77 -27.71 1.10
CA ASN A 142 -8.88 -26.57 0.95
C ASN A 142 -9.02 -25.61 2.15
N ASP A 143 -7.95 -25.50 2.93
CA ASP A 143 -7.82 -24.67 4.13
C ASP A 143 -7.40 -23.21 3.84
N LYS A 144 -7.09 -22.89 2.58
CA LYS A 144 -6.47 -21.62 2.12
C LYS A 144 -7.31 -20.94 1.04
N MET A 145 -7.22 -19.62 0.95
CA MET A 145 -7.79 -18.88 -0.18
C MET A 145 -7.01 -19.15 -1.45
N ASN A 146 -7.72 -19.18 -2.58
CA ASN A 146 -7.19 -19.33 -3.94
C ASN A 146 -6.16 -20.48 -4.11
N SER A 147 -6.43 -21.63 -3.48
CA SER A 147 -5.62 -22.84 -3.61
C SER A 147 -6.40 -23.97 -4.26
N LYS A 148 -5.71 -25.06 -4.61
CA LYS A 148 -6.36 -26.28 -5.10
C LYS A 148 -6.76 -27.16 -3.92
N CYS A 149 -7.87 -27.88 -4.07
CA CYS A 149 -8.28 -28.88 -3.09
C CYS A 149 -7.26 -30.02 -3.07
N LYS A 150 -7.02 -30.56 -1.87
CA LYS A 150 -6.07 -31.65 -1.60
C LYS A 150 -6.83 -32.83 -1.02
N PRO A 151 -6.41 -34.07 -1.29
CA PRO A 151 -7.04 -35.22 -0.66
C PRO A 151 -6.94 -35.13 0.86
N TRP A 152 -7.97 -35.60 1.56
CA TRP A 152 -7.89 -35.82 3.01
C TRP A 152 -6.79 -36.84 3.33
N SER A 153 -6.14 -36.66 4.47
CA SER A 153 -5.20 -37.66 5.00
C SER A 153 -5.95 -38.95 5.33
N THR A 154 -5.40 -40.09 4.93
CA THR A 154 -6.04 -41.40 5.13
C THR A 154 -5.71 -42.04 6.49
N LYS A 155 -4.75 -41.48 7.23
CA LYS A 155 -4.26 -41.97 8.52
C LYS A 155 -3.77 -40.81 9.39
N CYS A 156 -3.84 -40.98 10.70
CA CYS A 156 -3.27 -40.04 11.64
C CYS A 156 -1.73 -40.08 11.66
N PRO A 157 -1.05 -38.94 11.92
CA PRO A 157 0.43 -38.89 11.90
C PRO A 157 1.12 -39.75 12.96
N LYS A 158 0.43 -40.07 14.07
CA LYS A 158 0.98 -40.87 15.18
C LYS A 158 0.34 -42.27 15.18
N PRO A 159 1.10 -43.35 15.47
CA PRO A 159 0.59 -44.72 15.43
C PRO A 159 -0.51 -45.01 16.47
N ASN A 160 -0.52 -44.29 17.60
CA ASN A 160 -1.52 -44.45 18.67
C ASN A 160 -2.73 -43.51 18.49
N GLN A 161 -2.91 -42.89 17.32
CA GLN A 161 -4.03 -42.02 17.01
C GLN A 161 -4.98 -42.65 15.99
N LYS A 162 -6.27 -42.40 16.14
CA LYS A 162 -7.32 -42.81 15.20
C LYS A 162 -8.06 -41.57 14.70
N ILE A 163 -8.66 -41.70 13.52
CA ILE A 163 -9.53 -40.67 12.98
C ILE A 163 -10.75 -40.57 13.91
N GLU A 164 -10.95 -39.40 14.49
CA GLU A 164 -12.05 -39.07 15.40
C GLU A 164 -13.15 -38.30 14.66
N VAL A 165 -12.75 -37.44 13.71
CA VAL A 165 -13.66 -36.74 12.80
C VAL A 165 -13.11 -36.88 11.38
N GLU A 166 -13.98 -37.23 10.44
CA GLU A 166 -13.67 -37.23 9.01
C GLU A 166 -13.34 -35.82 8.52
N GLY A 167 -12.68 -35.71 7.36
CA GLY A 167 -12.42 -34.42 6.73
C GLY A 167 -13.71 -33.77 6.22
N ASP A 168 -13.65 -32.47 5.97
CA ASP A 168 -14.71 -31.71 5.30
C ASP A 168 -14.11 -30.91 4.13
N ALA A 169 -14.89 -30.08 3.45
CA ALA A 169 -14.36 -29.28 2.33
C ALA A 169 -13.28 -28.25 2.78
N PHE A 170 -13.27 -27.84 4.05
CA PHE A 170 -12.45 -26.77 4.61
C PHE A 170 -11.25 -27.30 5.42
N ASN A 171 -11.37 -28.50 6.01
CA ASN A 171 -10.43 -29.07 6.96
C ASN A 171 -10.08 -30.53 6.63
N ASP A 172 -8.85 -30.93 6.95
CA ASP A 172 -8.45 -32.35 6.95
C ASP A 172 -9.06 -33.11 8.15
N ILE A 173 -8.88 -34.42 8.18
CA ILE A 173 -9.26 -35.31 9.29
C ILE A 173 -8.77 -34.80 10.66
N LYS A 174 -9.54 -35.07 11.71
CA LYS A 174 -9.12 -34.82 13.10
C LYS A 174 -8.77 -36.12 13.79
N CYS A 175 -7.67 -36.10 14.54
CA CYS A 175 -7.05 -37.28 15.13
C CYS A 175 -7.13 -37.26 16.65
N GLY A 176 -7.94 -38.16 17.19
CA GLY A 176 -7.98 -38.46 18.62
C GLY A 176 -6.91 -39.48 18.98
N ASN A 177 -6.43 -39.45 20.23
CA ASN A 177 -5.70 -40.60 20.75
C ASN A 177 -6.65 -41.79 20.84
N ALA A 178 -6.18 -42.99 20.46
CA ALA A 178 -6.91 -44.20 20.78
C ALA A 178 -6.93 -44.35 22.30
N SER A 179 -8.04 -43.97 22.93
CA SER A 179 -8.35 -44.37 24.28
C SER A 179 -8.39 -45.90 24.30
N ILE A 180 -7.36 -46.49 24.90
CA ILE A 180 -7.53 -47.78 25.56
C ILE A 180 -8.79 -47.61 26.43
N PRO A 181 -9.76 -48.54 26.43
CA PRO A 181 -10.85 -48.50 27.38
C PRO A 181 -10.25 -48.65 28.78
N THR A 182 -9.89 -47.52 29.38
CA THR A 182 -9.41 -47.44 30.75
C THR A 182 -10.56 -47.90 31.60
N VAL A 183 -10.48 -49.15 32.06
CA VAL A 183 -11.39 -49.69 33.06
C VAL A 183 -11.50 -48.64 34.15
N ILE A 184 -12.73 -48.15 34.37
CA ILE A 184 -13.00 -47.09 35.34
C ILE A 184 -12.84 -47.70 36.73
N HIS A 185 -11.58 -47.84 37.16
CA HIS A 185 -11.27 -47.88 38.56
C HIS A 185 -11.52 -46.48 39.10
N SER A 186 -12.72 -46.30 39.66
CA SER A 186 -13.16 -45.11 40.35
C SER A 186 -12.19 -44.75 41.48
N LYS A 187 -11.15 -43.97 41.17
CA LYS A 187 -10.52 -43.12 42.18
C LYS A 187 -11.41 -41.90 42.34
N LYS A 188 -12.26 -42.01 43.37
CA LYS A 188 -12.94 -40.91 44.05
C LYS A 188 -11.99 -39.70 44.15
N PRO A 189 -12.45 -38.46 43.85
CA PRO A 189 -11.67 -37.27 44.15
C PRO A 189 -11.35 -37.23 45.64
N ASP A 190 -10.08 -36.99 45.98
CA ASP A 190 -9.64 -36.83 47.36
C ASP A 190 -9.71 -35.33 47.70
N ASP A 191 -10.61 -34.95 48.61
CA ASP A 191 -10.95 -33.57 48.94
C ASP A 191 -9.86 -32.89 49.77
N THR A 192 -8.66 -32.66 49.21
CA THR A 192 -7.55 -32.00 49.94
C THR A 192 -6.65 -31.05 49.14
N GLU A 193 -7.13 -30.35 48.10
CA GLU A 193 -6.39 -29.21 47.48
C GLU A 193 -7.25 -27.94 47.26
N GLN A 194 -7.95 -27.49 48.30
CA GLN A 194 -8.73 -26.23 48.26
C GLN A 194 -8.38 -25.24 49.40
N ALA A 195 -7.07 -25.07 49.66
CA ALA A 195 -6.56 -24.09 50.64
C ALA A 195 -5.64 -23.00 50.06
N TRP A 196 -5.09 -23.19 48.85
CA TRP A 196 -4.13 -22.25 48.24
C TRP A 196 -4.70 -21.00 47.51
N PRO A 197 -5.94 -20.95 46.98
CA PRO A 197 -6.39 -19.78 46.22
C PRO A 197 -6.84 -18.59 47.09
N MET A 198 -7.19 -18.79 48.37
CA MET A 198 -7.61 -17.70 49.26
C MET A 198 -6.45 -16.83 49.74
N VAL A 199 -5.29 -17.43 50.03
CA VAL A 199 -4.12 -16.69 50.54
C VAL A 199 -3.56 -15.73 49.48
N LEU A 200 -3.50 -16.18 48.22
CA LEU A 200 -3.04 -15.35 47.11
C LEU A 200 -3.97 -14.15 46.81
N SER A 201 -5.29 -14.32 46.92
CA SER A 201 -6.25 -13.22 46.67
C SER A 201 -6.25 -12.17 47.80
N ALA A 202 -6.02 -12.59 49.04
CA ALA A 202 -5.86 -11.67 50.18
C ALA A 202 -4.60 -10.81 50.04
N VAL A 203 -3.46 -11.43 49.70
CA VAL A 203 -2.17 -10.72 49.56
C VAL A 203 -2.21 -9.70 48.40
N THR A 204 -2.76 -10.05 47.23
CA THR A 204 -2.87 -9.10 46.11
C THR A 204 -3.78 -7.93 46.43
N SER A 205 -4.88 -8.16 47.14
CA SER A 205 -5.81 -7.10 47.58
C SER A 205 -5.15 -6.10 48.53
N VAL A 206 -4.35 -6.57 49.50
CA VAL A 206 -3.60 -5.69 50.43
C VAL A 206 -2.55 -4.86 49.69
N VAL A 207 -1.84 -5.44 48.72
CA VAL A 207 -0.83 -4.72 47.92
C VAL A 207 -1.47 -3.62 47.05
N LEU A 208 -2.62 -3.90 46.41
CA LEU A 208 -3.35 -2.91 45.61
C LEU A 208 -3.92 -1.77 46.47
N MET A 209 -4.42 -2.09 47.67
CA MET A 209 -4.86 -1.09 48.66
C MET A 209 -3.70 -0.19 49.10
N ALA A 210 -2.53 -0.76 49.41
CA ALA A 210 -1.34 0.03 49.76
C ALA A 210 -0.89 0.93 48.60
N PHE A 211 -0.90 0.42 47.37
CA PHE A 211 -0.51 1.21 46.19
C PHE A 211 -1.47 2.38 45.93
N SER A 212 -2.78 2.19 46.07
CA SER A 212 -3.76 3.28 45.88
C SER A 212 -3.58 4.38 46.93
N ILE A 213 -3.32 4.03 48.19
CA ILE A 213 -3.01 4.98 49.27
C ILE A 213 -1.74 5.79 48.95
N ILE A 214 -0.68 5.14 48.44
CA ILE A 214 0.56 5.83 48.05
C ILE A 214 0.30 6.85 46.92
N VAL A 215 -0.49 6.48 45.91
CA VAL A 215 -0.86 7.41 44.81
C VAL A 215 -1.65 8.61 45.34
N ILE A 216 -2.60 8.38 46.25
CA ILE A 216 -3.39 9.45 46.89
C ILE A 216 -2.47 10.38 47.71
N ILE A 217 -1.51 9.85 48.46
CA ILE A 217 -0.53 10.65 49.22
C ILE A 217 0.35 11.48 48.27
N ILE A 218 0.81 10.91 47.15
CA ILE A 218 1.58 11.67 46.13
C ILE A 218 0.74 12.80 45.52
N ALA A 219 -0.53 12.53 45.19
CA ALA A 219 -1.46 13.54 44.68
C ALA A 219 -1.71 14.65 45.71
N ALA A 220 -1.96 14.30 46.98
CA ALA A 220 -2.12 15.25 48.07
C ALA A 220 -0.86 16.10 48.28
N MET A 221 0.34 15.50 48.27
CA MET A 221 1.60 16.23 48.33
C MET A 221 1.80 17.19 47.15
N LYS A 222 1.37 16.81 45.93
CA LYS A 222 1.40 17.69 44.74
C LYS A 222 0.42 18.87 44.92
N ILE A 223 -0.79 18.63 45.43
CA ILE A 223 -1.80 19.66 45.71
C ILE A 223 -1.33 20.62 46.81
N LEU A 224 -0.75 20.10 47.90
CA LEU A 224 -0.19 20.91 49.00
C LEU A 224 1.03 21.73 48.54
N LYS A 225 1.91 21.16 47.70
CA LYS A 225 3.00 21.91 47.06
C LYS A 225 2.47 23.00 46.09
N LYS A 226 1.33 22.77 45.43
CA LYS A 226 0.67 23.79 44.58
C LYS A 226 0.09 24.92 45.43
N ARG A 227 -0.57 24.61 46.56
CA ARG A 227 -1.07 25.63 47.52
C ARG A 227 0.06 26.46 48.13
N LYS A 228 1.16 25.85 48.58
CA LYS A 228 2.35 26.56 49.10
C LYS A 228 3.06 27.50 48.10
N LYS A 229 2.70 27.50 46.80
CA LYS A 229 3.21 28.46 45.82
C LYS A 229 2.34 29.71 45.65
N VAL A 230 1.11 29.73 46.20
CA VAL A 230 0.16 30.85 46.03
C VAL A 230 0.29 31.88 47.16
N ASP A 231 0.65 31.45 48.38
CA ASP A 231 0.76 32.34 49.54
C ASP A 231 2.19 32.93 49.71
N LYS A 232 2.47 34.05 49.02
CA LYS A 232 3.51 35.02 49.44
C LYS A 232 2.94 36.44 49.36
N PRO A 233 3.06 37.27 50.43
CA PRO A 233 2.33 38.52 50.55
C PRO A 233 2.93 39.68 49.75
N ILE A 234 2.05 40.56 49.28
CA ILE A 234 2.34 41.81 48.57
C ILE A 234 3.05 42.81 49.50
N LYS A 235 4.17 43.41 49.05
CA LYS A 235 4.85 44.51 49.74
C LYS A 235 4.72 45.80 48.90
N LYS A 236 4.34 46.90 49.54
CA LYS A 236 4.02 48.19 48.90
C LYS A 236 5.28 48.91 48.36
N THR A 237 5.14 49.57 47.22
CA THR A 237 6.20 50.36 46.56
C THR A 237 6.10 51.85 46.92
N PRO A 238 7.21 52.55 47.19
CA PRO A 238 7.32 54.00 47.03
C PRO A 238 7.91 54.36 45.64
N VAL A 239 7.46 55.47 45.07
CA VAL A 239 7.83 55.96 43.73
C VAL A 239 9.08 56.85 43.80
N ILE A 240 10.00 56.71 42.83
CA ILE A 240 10.84 57.77 42.25
C ILE A 240 11.08 57.42 40.76
N ARG A 241 11.10 58.43 39.89
CA ARG A 241 11.29 58.33 38.43
C ARG A 241 12.74 58.60 38.04
N THR A 242 13.21 58.04 36.92
CA THR A 242 13.77 58.77 35.74
C THR A 242 13.93 57.82 34.53
N PRO A 243 14.05 58.34 33.28
CA PRO A 243 13.79 57.59 32.03
C PRO A 243 15.05 57.12 31.28
N THR A 244 14.88 56.28 30.25
CA THR A 244 15.23 56.56 28.83
C THR A 244 15.07 55.31 27.92
N ASP A 245 14.51 55.56 26.73
CA ASP A 245 14.47 54.84 25.43
C ASP A 245 14.27 53.30 25.27
N ASP A 246 13.22 53.00 24.50
CA ASP A 246 13.04 52.00 23.41
C ASP A 246 13.59 50.56 23.54
N PRO A 247 12.83 49.55 23.08
CA PRO A 247 13.19 49.06 21.74
C PRO A 247 12.02 48.65 20.82
N ARG A 248 12.21 48.92 19.54
CA ARG A 248 11.52 48.25 18.43
C ARG A 248 11.97 46.80 18.23
N THR A 249 11.12 46.06 17.53
CA THR A 249 11.39 44.82 16.76
C THR A 249 11.66 43.51 17.53
N LEU A 250 11.18 42.33 17.10
CA LEU A 250 10.16 41.92 16.10
C LEU A 250 9.80 40.44 16.40
N ILE A 251 8.54 40.04 16.14
CA ILE A 251 8.06 38.77 15.49
C ILE A 251 8.82 37.44 15.82
N ALA A 252 8.20 36.32 16.21
CA ALA A 252 6.99 35.70 15.64
C ALA A 252 6.35 34.59 16.53
N ILE A 253 5.03 34.37 16.34
CA ILE A 253 4.34 33.07 16.09
C ILE A 253 4.62 31.91 17.09
N GLU A 254 3.63 31.38 17.82
CA GLU A 254 2.70 30.36 17.29
C GLU A 254 1.37 30.27 18.07
N CYS A 255 0.34 29.78 17.39
CA CYS A 255 -1.09 29.83 17.74
C CYS A 255 -1.52 28.95 18.93
N SER A 256 -2.54 29.39 19.69
CA SER A 256 -3.83 28.65 19.86
C SER A 256 -4.72 29.25 20.97
N PHE A 257 -5.79 29.94 20.59
CA PHE A 257 -7.01 29.96 21.41
C PHE A 257 -8.23 30.06 20.49
N HIS A 258 -9.08 29.03 20.52
CA HIS A 258 -10.38 29.01 19.85
C HIS A 258 -11.40 29.75 20.71
N GLU A 259 -12.12 30.71 20.14
CA GLU A 259 -13.58 30.79 20.28
C GLU A 259 -14.17 31.85 19.34
N ALA A 260 -15.21 31.48 18.60
CA ALA A 260 -16.19 32.38 18.00
C ALA A 260 -17.49 31.60 17.77
N GLN A 261 -18.62 32.19 18.13
CA GLN A 261 -19.93 31.61 17.84
C GLN A 261 -20.36 31.87 16.38
N GLN A 262 -21.12 30.91 15.86
CA GLN A 262 -22.34 31.07 15.05
C GLN A 262 -22.66 32.48 14.52
N GLU A 263 -22.75 32.59 13.19
CA GLU A 263 -23.60 33.56 12.49
C GLU A 263 -24.26 32.92 11.26
N GLN A 264 -25.29 33.59 10.74
CA GLN A 264 -26.37 33.00 9.95
C GLN A 264 -26.48 33.57 8.52
N GLY A 265 -26.96 32.73 7.58
CA GLY A 265 -27.32 33.11 6.20
C GLY A 265 -26.35 32.57 5.15
N SER A 266 -26.70 32.40 3.87
CA SER A 266 -27.95 32.41 3.11
C SER A 266 -27.53 32.32 1.62
N SER A 267 -28.44 31.90 0.75
CA SER A 267 -28.43 32.13 -0.71
C SER A 267 -27.68 31.12 -1.62
N SER A 268 -28.49 30.31 -2.31
CA SER A 268 -28.51 30.10 -3.79
C SER A 268 -27.41 30.80 -4.60
N GLU A 269 -26.69 30.17 -5.54
CA GLU A 269 -27.15 29.47 -6.75
C GLU A 269 -26.02 28.54 -7.30
N SER A 270 -26.21 27.60 -8.25
CA SER A 270 -27.37 27.07 -9.00
C SER A 270 -27.04 25.67 -9.59
N LEU A 271 -27.91 25.10 -10.43
CA LEU A 271 -27.66 23.87 -11.21
C LEU A 271 -27.99 24.11 -12.69
N ASN A 272 -27.07 23.76 -13.60
CA ASN A 272 -27.26 23.89 -15.05
C ASN A 272 -27.49 22.51 -15.68
N SER A 273 -28.75 22.11 -15.82
CA SER A 273 -29.14 20.92 -16.59
C SER A 273 -29.40 21.31 -18.03
N LYS A 274 -28.65 20.71 -18.97
CA LYS A 274 -28.82 20.94 -20.41
C LYS A 274 -29.51 19.73 -21.04
N ASP A 275 -30.84 19.78 -21.08
CA ASP A 275 -31.65 18.86 -21.88
C ASP A 275 -31.64 19.30 -23.35
N SER A 276 -31.80 18.35 -24.27
CA SER A 276 -31.75 18.58 -25.72
C SER A 276 -32.60 17.57 -26.47
N SER A 277 -33.86 17.94 -26.72
CA SER A 277 -34.71 17.33 -27.73
C SER A 277 -35.45 18.43 -28.49
N GLU A 278 -35.20 18.54 -29.80
CA GLU A 278 -36.16 18.19 -30.85
C GLU A 278 -35.58 18.52 -32.23
N GLN A 279 -35.77 17.62 -33.20
CA GLN A 279 -35.70 17.97 -34.62
C GLN A 279 -36.56 17.01 -35.47
N LEU A 280 -37.81 17.41 -35.67
CA LEU A 280 -38.72 17.10 -36.79
C LEU A 280 -39.47 18.44 -37.02
N ILE A 281 -39.75 18.91 -38.23
CA ILE A 281 -40.65 18.36 -39.26
C ILE A 281 -40.36 19.10 -40.61
N ALA A 282 -40.72 18.45 -41.73
CA ALA A 282 -40.86 18.97 -43.12
C ALA A 282 -39.58 19.23 -43.93
#